data_AF-A0A9P9MQW8-F1
#
_entry.id   AF-A0A9P9MQW8-F1
#
_cell.length_a   1.000
_cell.length_b   1.000
_cell.length_c   1.000
_cell.angle_alpha   90.00
_cell.angle_beta   90.00
_cell.angle_gamma   90.00
#
_symmetry.space_group_name_H-M   'P 1'
#
loop_
_entity.id
_entity.type
_entity.pdbx_description
1 polymer ?
#
loop_
_entity_poly.entity_id
_entity_poly.type
_entity_poly.pdbx_seq_one_letter_code
_entity_poly.pdbx_strand_id
1 'polypeptide(L)'
;MTEDSMQVFVKALRDHDLPCDRDAIKSAFADPETQTAIQAWVDEYLSPETLLTKDEANLYAILTRSGEAERLAAQDLSLVRGLNDQEIQTAIEELKRSTAAIERQSEALRLQQNAMNALVKTEKRTSQARSHTERDQLRKWDVEKGHITAAIEELSQSLMYQTTDLEQQYKAAEAGVKQTVDSILKSDDKLLLSLQKLSSDLEPGHSDDDAAIERIRDLCARLIKHTVEGIRTRLDRVYLEGLEGSNGSNGHAEDEEANDLQEELESLYTEILPVAQMSAEQQFLEPALRAVALSDGQGQERTVKAVKYIHDCMIFLVNRIETFLERAEESQCHKMALQAVLDSANKELLRSAITPAAKTSSPTRLNTQRRRKSSSSQSTLRVRNTRRSSGHFDEDIEPEQQLARNLGVALPPEGVSDQERANLLEKMLAERLTRLEGHAASLQSTTESSISSHLLDARMTLGLLHDSLLAESQYHKVQFLDPNLEAAVTNFEKDIQHLQDDLEAVDLHSLQARNIHREQLIERWSR
;
A
#
# COMPACT_ATOMS: atom_id res chain seq x y z
N MET A 1 -96.43 -22.64 12.97
CA MET A 1 -95.85 -23.50 14.03
C MET A 1 -96.52 -24.87 14.10
N THR A 2 -97.86 -24.98 13.96
CA THR A 2 -98.59 -26.27 14.04
C THR A 2 -98.54 -27.14 12.78
N GLU A 3 -98.40 -26.54 11.60
CA GLU A 3 -98.24 -27.29 10.34
C GLU A 3 -96.84 -27.91 10.20
N ASP A 4 -95.83 -27.33 10.86
CA ASP A 4 -94.44 -27.77 10.78
C ASP A 4 -94.24 -29.07 11.60
N SER A 5 -94.80 -29.14 12.81
CA SER A 5 -94.77 -30.35 13.65
C SER A 5 -95.55 -31.53 13.03
N MET A 6 -96.69 -31.25 12.38
CA MET A 6 -97.44 -32.27 11.62
C MET A 6 -96.64 -32.79 10.42
N GLN A 7 -95.92 -31.92 9.69
CA GLN A 7 -95.08 -32.33 8.56
C GLN A 7 -93.85 -33.12 9.01
N VAL A 8 -93.21 -32.73 10.11
CA VAL A 8 -92.09 -33.46 10.72
C VAL A 8 -92.54 -34.86 11.14
N PHE A 9 -93.70 -34.98 11.82
CA PHE A 9 -94.25 -36.27 12.23
C PHE A 9 -94.57 -37.19 11.05
N VAL A 10 -95.23 -36.67 10.01
CA VAL A 10 -95.56 -37.45 8.81
C VAL A 10 -94.31 -37.82 8.00
N LYS A 11 -93.29 -36.96 7.98
CA LYS A 11 -92.01 -37.24 7.31
C LYS A 11 -91.25 -38.35 8.04
N ALA A 12 -91.13 -38.28 9.36
CA ALA A 12 -90.50 -39.33 10.16
C ALA A 12 -91.21 -40.69 10.01
N LEU A 13 -92.55 -40.71 10.07
CA LEU A 13 -93.33 -41.94 9.86
C LEU A 13 -93.11 -42.56 8.47
N ARG A 14 -92.94 -41.73 7.43
CA ARG A 14 -92.62 -42.17 6.07
C ARG A 14 -91.18 -42.67 5.97
N ASP A 15 -90.24 -41.97 6.60
CA ASP A 15 -88.82 -42.31 6.59
C ASP A 15 -88.53 -43.62 7.38
N HIS A 16 -89.48 -44.11 8.19
CA HIS A 16 -89.38 -45.40 8.91
C HIS A 16 -90.39 -46.47 8.45
N ASP A 17 -91.02 -46.30 7.30
CA ASP A 17 -91.94 -47.27 6.66
C ASP A 17 -93.10 -47.75 7.57
N LEU A 18 -93.60 -46.89 8.45
CA LEU A 18 -94.76 -47.19 9.29
C LEU A 18 -96.08 -46.92 8.53
N PRO A 19 -97.07 -47.83 8.53
CA PRO A 19 -98.33 -47.64 7.83
C PRO A 19 -99.15 -46.55 8.53
N CYS A 20 -99.50 -45.47 7.82
CA CYS A 20 -100.20 -44.32 8.41
C CYS A 20 -101.45 -43.93 7.63
N ASP A 21 -102.58 -43.81 8.34
CA ASP A 21 -103.80 -43.20 7.83
C ASP A 21 -103.73 -41.69 8.07
N ARG A 22 -103.44 -40.95 6.99
CA ARG A 22 -103.22 -39.51 7.02
C ARG A 22 -104.48 -38.74 7.48
N ASP A 23 -105.67 -39.30 7.27
CA ASP A 23 -106.91 -38.63 7.62
C ASP A 23 -107.27 -38.82 9.11
N ALA A 24 -106.88 -39.96 9.69
CA ALA A 24 -106.94 -40.18 11.14
C ALA A 24 -106.00 -39.21 11.90
N ILE A 25 -104.76 -39.01 11.41
CA ILE A 25 -103.80 -38.08 12.01
C ILE A 25 -104.31 -36.63 11.93
N LYS A 26 -104.88 -36.21 10.78
CA LYS A 26 -105.50 -34.87 10.67
C LYS A 26 -106.66 -34.69 11.64
N SER A 27 -107.48 -35.72 11.87
CA SER A 27 -108.58 -35.64 12.83
C SER A 27 -108.09 -35.54 14.28
N ALA A 28 -106.98 -36.20 14.62
CA ALA A 28 -106.36 -36.15 15.94
C ALA A 28 -105.65 -34.80 16.22
N PHE A 29 -105.14 -34.13 15.20
CA PHE A 29 -104.58 -32.77 15.28
C PHE A 29 -105.64 -31.66 15.25
N ALA A 30 -106.92 -31.98 14.96
CA ALA A 30 -108.02 -31.01 14.91
C ALA A 30 -108.64 -30.74 16.29
N ASP A 31 -108.41 -31.62 17.27
CA ASP A 31 -108.84 -31.44 18.66
C ASP A 31 -107.72 -30.73 19.46
N PRO A 32 -107.98 -29.55 20.06
CA PRO A 32 -106.93 -28.67 20.59
C PRO A 32 -106.16 -29.24 21.81
N GLU A 33 -106.79 -30.10 22.61
CA GLU A 33 -106.12 -30.75 23.74
C GLU A 33 -105.15 -31.84 23.26
N THR A 34 -105.59 -32.68 22.32
CA THR A 34 -104.72 -33.70 21.71
C THR A 34 -103.65 -33.08 20.83
N GLN A 35 -103.91 -31.96 20.16
CA GLN A 35 -102.92 -31.24 19.38
C GLN A 35 -101.73 -30.77 20.22
N THR A 36 -101.99 -30.21 21.40
CA THR A 36 -100.93 -29.72 22.30
C THR A 36 -100.12 -30.89 22.87
N ALA A 37 -100.79 -31.99 23.23
CA ALA A 37 -100.15 -33.21 23.69
C ALA A 37 -99.31 -33.89 22.59
N ILE A 38 -99.82 -33.96 21.35
CA ILE A 38 -99.10 -34.53 20.22
C ILE A 38 -97.92 -33.64 19.84
N GLN A 39 -98.05 -32.31 19.87
CA GLN A 39 -96.93 -31.42 19.60
C GLN A 39 -95.84 -31.54 20.67
N ALA A 40 -96.21 -31.58 21.95
CA ALA A 40 -95.26 -31.85 23.04
C ALA A 40 -94.57 -33.20 22.86
N TRP A 41 -95.31 -34.23 22.42
CA TRP A 41 -94.75 -35.55 22.13
C TRP A 41 -93.85 -35.56 20.88
N VAL A 42 -94.21 -34.84 19.82
CA VAL A 42 -93.36 -34.73 18.63
C VAL A 42 -92.06 -34.00 18.97
N ASP A 43 -92.14 -32.91 19.72
CA ASP A 43 -90.96 -32.13 20.12
C ASP A 43 -90.08 -32.90 21.14
N GLU A 44 -90.67 -33.75 21.97
CA GLU A 44 -89.93 -34.56 22.95
C GLU A 44 -89.30 -35.81 22.32
N TYR A 45 -90.03 -36.55 21.47
CA TYR A 45 -89.64 -37.89 21.00
C TYR A 45 -89.14 -37.95 19.54
N LEU A 46 -89.39 -36.92 18.71
CA LEU A 46 -88.93 -36.86 17.32
C LEU A 46 -87.86 -35.78 17.11
N SER A 47 -86.68 -36.04 17.69
CA SER A 47 -85.47 -35.27 17.41
C SER A 47 -84.48 -36.09 16.56
N PRO A 48 -83.56 -35.44 15.79
CA PRO A 48 -82.54 -36.14 15.01
C PRO A 48 -81.66 -37.08 15.83
N GLU A 49 -81.45 -36.75 17.11
CA GLU A 49 -80.64 -37.54 18.05
C GLU A 49 -81.39 -38.79 18.58
N THR A 50 -82.73 -38.78 18.54
CA THR A 50 -83.60 -39.88 19.02
C THR A 50 -84.06 -40.82 17.90
N LEU A 51 -83.91 -40.40 16.64
CA LEU A 51 -84.37 -41.16 15.47
C LEU A 51 -83.20 -41.86 14.78
N LEU A 52 -83.20 -43.18 14.86
CA LEU A 52 -82.19 -44.02 14.23
C LEU A 52 -82.47 -44.11 12.72
N THR A 53 -81.53 -43.69 11.87
CA THR A 53 -81.68 -43.76 10.41
C THR A 53 -81.83 -45.21 9.92
N LYS A 54 -82.34 -45.42 8.70
CA LYS A 54 -82.57 -46.79 8.16
C LYS A 54 -81.30 -47.65 8.19
N ASP A 55 -80.15 -47.06 7.90
CA ASP A 55 -78.87 -47.76 7.89
C ASP A 55 -78.40 -48.06 9.31
N GLU A 56 -78.53 -47.12 10.25
CA GLU A 56 -78.22 -47.34 11.67
C GLU A 56 -79.15 -48.38 12.31
N ALA A 57 -80.44 -48.41 11.96
CA ALA A 57 -81.39 -49.40 12.44
C ALA A 57 -81.09 -50.81 11.91
N ASN A 58 -80.72 -50.91 10.63
CA ASN A 58 -80.23 -52.16 10.05
C ASN A 58 -78.93 -52.62 10.73
N LEU A 59 -78.00 -51.69 10.99
CA LEU A 59 -76.74 -51.97 11.64
C LEU A 59 -76.94 -52.42 13.09
N TYR A 60 -77.83 -51.76 13.82
CA TYR A 60 -78.24 -52.16 15.17
C TYR A 60 -78.86 -53.55 15.15
N ALA A 61 -79.79 -53.84 14.23
CA ALA A 61 -80.38 -55.18 14.10
C ALA A 61 -79.34 -56.27 13.79
N ILE A 62 -78.34 -55.96 12.97
CA ILE A 62 -77.21 -56.86 12.69
C ILE A 62 -76.35 -57.07 13.96
N LEU A 63 -76.05 -55.99 14.70
CA LEU A 63 -75.27 -56.02 15.95
C LEU A 63 -76.00 -56.73 17.10
N THR A 64 -77.32 -56.61 17.19
CA THR A 64 -78.15 -57.36 18.14
C THR A 64 -78.16 -58.84 17.78
N ARG A 65 -78.21 -59.17 16.48
CA ARG A 65 -78.16 -60.56 16.00
C ARG A 65 -76.78 -61.19 16.20
N SER A 66 -75.69 -60.42 16.15
CA SER A 66 -74.32 -60.89 16.42
C SER A 66 -73.99 -60.96 17.92
N GLY A 67 -74.83 -60.38 18.80
CA GLY A 67 -74.59 -60.30 20.24
C GLY A 67 -73.52 -59.26 20.64
N GLU A 68 -73.06 -58.44 19.69
CA GLU A 68 -72.06 -57.40 19.92
C GLU A 68 -72.66 -56.11 20.47
N ALA A 69 -73.97 -55.87 20.27
CA ALA A 69 -74.68 -54.74 20.85
C ALA A 69 -74.57 -54.70 22.39
N GLU A 70 -74.73 -55.84 23.06
CA GLU A 70 -74.61 -55.95 24.53
C GLU A 70 -73.16 -55.77 25.00
N ARG A 71 -72.17 -56.20 24.20
CA ARG A 71 -70.74 -55.97 24.49
C ARG A 71 -70.31 -54.52 24.33
N LEU A 72 -70.93 -53.79 23.40
CA LEU A 72 -70.68 -52.36 23.18
C LEU A 72 -71.39 -51.51 24.24
N ALA A 73 -72.60 -51.89 24.66
CA ALA A 73 -73.31 -51.23 25.75
C ALA A 73 -72.61 -51.39 27.12
N ALA A 74 -71.86 -52.48 27.30
CA ALA A 74 -71.04 -52.70 28.51
C ALA A 74 -69.66 -51.99 28.47
N GLN A 75 -69.28 -51.39 27.33
CA GLN A 75 -68.04 -50.63 27.20
C GLN A 75 -68.31 -49.14 27.43
N ASP A 76 -67.31 -48.46 27.99
CA ASP A 76 -67.32 -47.01 28.17
C ASP A 76 -67.10 -46.34 26.80
N LEU A 77 -68.20 -46.06 26.09
CA LEU A 77 -68.20 -45.45 24.76
C LEU A 77 -67.99 -43.93 24.80
N SER A 78 -67.77 -43.35 25.99
CA SER A 78 -67.49 -41.91 26.17
C SER A 78 -66.21 -41.42 25.46
N LEU A 79 -65.33 -42.34 25.08
CA LEU A 79 -64.15 -42.08 24.23
C LEU A 79 -64.46 -42.08 22.73
N VAL A 80 -65.61 -42.63 22.31
CA VAL A 80 -66.01 -42.77 20.91
C VAL A 80 -66.96 -41.64 20.57
N ARG A 81 -66.39 -40.54 20.09
CA ARG A 81 -67.13 -39.39 19.54
C ARG A 81 -68.13 -39.84 18.48
N GLY A 82 -69.40 -39.47 18.63
CA GLY A 82 -70.37 -39.51 17.53
C GLY A 82 -69.92 -38.58 16.42
N LEU A 83 -69.58 -39.13 15.25
CA LEU A 83 -69.22 -38.35 14.09
C LEU A 83 -70.51 -37.88 13.42
N ASN A 84 -70.78 -36.57 13.45
CA ASN A 84 -71.89 -35.99 12.72
C ASN A 84 -71.49 -35.85 11.23
N ASP A 85 -72.38 -36.23 10.32
CA ASP A 85 -72.17 -36.11 8.87
C ASP A 85 -71.77 -34.70 8.43
N GLN A 86 -72.26 -33.67 9.13
CA GLN A 86 -71.86 -32.28 8.89
C GLN A 86 -70.38 -32.04 9.21
N GLU A 87 -69.85 -32.62 10.29
CA GLU A 87 -68.45 -32.49 10.69
C GLU A 87 -67.51 -33.23 9.72
N ILE A 88 -67.96 -34.37 9.18
CA ILE A 88 -67.24 -35.10 8.13
C ILE A 88 -67.17 -34.23 6.86
N GLN A 89 -68.29 -33.62 6.46
CA GLN A 89 -68.32 -32.74 5.30
C GLN A 89 -67.43 -31.51 5.48
N THR A 90 -67.45 -30.85 6.65
CA THR A 90 -66.54 -29.73 6.94
C THR A 90 -65.08 -30.16 6.93
N ALA A 91 -64.75 -31.32 7.50
CA ALA A 91 -63.39 -31.84 7.51
C ALA A 91 -62.90 -32.18 6.09
N ILE A 92 -63.76 -32.68 5.21
CA ILE A 92 -63.45 -32.92 3.79
C ILE A 92 -63.19 -31.60 3.06
N GLU A 93 -63.99 -30.57 3.31
CA GLU A 93 -63.82 -29.26 2.70
C GLU A 93 -62.54 -28.55 3.20
N GLU A 94 -62.25 -28.64 4.49
CA GLU A 94 -60.99 -28.16 5.08
C GLU A 94 -59.78 -28.91 4.53
N LEU A 95 -59.87 -30.24 4.41
CA LEU A 95 -58.82 -31.06 3.80
C LEU A 95 -58.57 -30.64 2.35
N LYS A 96 -59.63 -30.47 1.53
CA LYS A 96 -59.50 -29.98 0.15
C LYS A 96 -58.87 -28.59 0.09
N ARG A 97 -59.26 -27.68 0.98
CA ARG A 97 -58.68 -26.34 1.08
C ARG A 97 -57.19 -26.41 1.45
N SER A 98 -56.83 -27.30 2.37
CA SER A 98 -55.45 -27.56 2.79
C SER A 98 -54.63 -28.18 1.65
N THR A 99 -55.13 -29.20 0.96
CA THR A 99 -54.47 -29.81 -0.21
C THR A 99 -54.20 -28.77 -1.29
N ALA A 100 -55.20 -27.93 -1.64
CA ALA A 100 -55.01 -26.85 -2.61
C ALA A 100 -54.00 -25.79 -2.13
N ALA A 101 -53.88 -25.54 -0.83
CA ALA A 101 -52.85 -24.65 -0.29
C ALA A 101 -51.45 -25.28 -0.40
N ILE A 102 -51.32 -26.56 -0.07
CA ILE A 102 -50.06 -27.32 -0.18
C ILE A 102 -49.61 -27.42 -1.64
N GLU A 103 -50.51 -27.67 -2.58
CA GLU A 103 -50.20 -27.68 -4.01
C GLU A 103 -49.64 -26.34 -4.47
N ARG A 104 -50.30 -25.22 -4.14
CA ARG A 104 -49.80 -23.88 -4.45
C ARG A 104 -48.43 -23.61 -3.81
N GLN A 105 -48.22 -24.03 -2.57
CA GLN A 105 -46.90 -23.91 -1.92
C GLN A 105 -45.84 -24.76 -2.63
N SER A 106 -46.18 -25.97 -3.05
CA SER A 106 -45.26 -26.86 -3.77
C SER A 106 -44.88 -26.30 -5.15
N GLU A 107 -45.82 -25.67 -5.85
CA GLU A 107 -45.58 -24.98 -7.11
C GLU A 107 -44.68 -23.77 -6.91
N ALA A 108 -44.96 -22.95 -5.89
CA ALA A 108 -44.13 -21.80 -5.53
C ALA A 108 -42.70 -22.24 -5.18
N LEU A 109 -42.53 -23.30 -4.39
CA LEU A 109 -41.22 -23.87 -4.07
C LEU A 109 -40.50 -24.40 -5.32
N ARG A 110 -41.21 -25.05 -6.26
CA ARG A 110 -40.63 -25.45 -7.54
C ARG A 110 -40.16 -24.27 -8.37
N LEU A 111 -40.94 -23.18 -8.42
CA LEU A 111 -40.55 -21.95 -9.11
C LEU A 111 -39.32 -21.32 -8.45
N GLN A 112 -39.28 -21.25 -7.11
CA GLN A 112 -38.11 -20.77 -6.37
C GLN A 112 -36.87 -21.64 -6.61
N GLN A 113 -37.02 -22.96 -6.60
CA GLN A 113 -35.93 -23.89 -6.89
C GLN A 113 -35.40 -23.68 -8.31
N ASN A 114 -36.28 -23.50 -9.30
CA ASN A 114 -35.89 -23.24 -10.69
C ASN A 114 -35.18 -21.89 -10.83
N ALA A 115 -35.67 -20.84 -10.16
CA ALA A 115 -35.03 -19.52 -10.14
C ALA A 115 -33.64 -19.59 -9.49
N MET A 116 -33.51 -20.28 -8.35
CA MET A 116 -32.22 -20.47 -7.68
C MET A 116 -31.24 -21.25 -8.54
N ASN A 117 -31.70 -22.32 -9.21
CA ASN A 117 -30.88 -23.08 -10.15
C ASN A 117 -30.43 -22.23 -11.35
N ALA A 118 -31.28 -21.33 -11.84
CA ALA A 118 -30.90 -20.39 -12.89
C ALA A 118 -29.82 -19.40 -12.39
N LEU A 119 -29.98 -18.84 -11.19
CA LEU A 119 -29.00 -17.95 -10.57
C LEU A 119 -27.64 -18.62 -10.40
N VAL A 120 -27.60 -19.85 -9.85
CA VAL A 120 -26.35 -20.62 -9.69
C VAL A 120 -25.68 -20.88 -11.04
N LYS A 121 -26.45 -21.18 -12.10
CA LYS A 121 -25.90 -21.35 -13.46
C LYS A 121 -25.34 -20.03 -14.00
N THR A 122 -26.02 -18.91 -13.78
CA THR A 122 -25.52 -17.59 -14.20
C THR A 122 -24.25 -17.20 -13.44
N GLU A 123 -24.20 -17.44 -12.13
CA GLU A 123 -23.03 -17.14 -11.30
C GLU A 123 -21.81 -17.95 -11.75
N LYS A 124 -21.99 -19.26 -11.99
CA LYS A 124 -20.92 -20.12 -12.55
C LYS A 124 -20.40 -19.59 -13.88
N ARG A 125 -21.28 -19.15 -14.79
CA ARG A 125 -20.88 -18.56 -16.07
C ARG A 125 -20.14 -17.24 -15.88
N THR A 126 -20.62 -16.36 -14.99
CA THR A 126 -19.94 -15.09 -14.71
C THR A 126 -18.59 -15.28 -14.04
N SER A 127 -18.46 -16.24 -13.12
CA SER A 127 -17.20 -16.59 -12.47
C SER A 127 -16.20 -17.16 -13.48
N GLN A 128 -16.65 -18.06 -14.36
CA GLN A 128 -15.82 -18.57 -15.47
C GLN A 128 -15.36 -17.44 -16.40
N ALA A 129 -16.25 -16.53 -16.80
CA ALA A 129 -15.92 -15.39 -17.64
C ALA A 129 -14.88 -14.47 -16.96
N ARG A 130 -15.07 -14.13 -15.68
CA ARG A 130 -14.09 -13.36 -14.88
C ARG A 130 -12.74 -14.06 -14.84
N SER A 131 -12.72 -15.35 -14.53
CA SER A 131 -11.49 -16.14 -14.45
C SER A 131 -10.76 -16.27 -15.80
N HIS A 132 -11.47 -16.18 -16.91
CA HIS A 132 -10.88 -16.14 -18.25
C HIS A 132 -10.27 -14.77 -18.52
N THR A 133 -11.00 -13.68 -18.23
CA THR A 133 -10.49 -12.32 -18.40
C THR A 133 -9.28 -12.03 -17.53
N GLU A 134 -9.24 -12.54 -16.30
CA GLU A 134 -8.07 -12.42 -15.41
C GLU A 134 -6.87 -13.18 -15.97
N ARG A 135 -7.06 -14.40 -16.48
CA ARG A 135 -5.99 -15.15 -17.14
C ARG A 135 -5.44 -14.45 -18.38
N ASP A 136 -6.32 -13.87 -19.20
CA ASP A 136 -5.91 -13.11 -20.38
C ASP A 136 -5.12 -11.85 -19.99
N GLN A 137 -5.54 -11.15 -18.93
CA GLN A 137 -4.82 -10.00 -18.39
C GLN A 137 -3.45 -10.38 -17.84
N LEU A 138 -3.37 -11.45 -17.03
CA LEU A 138 -2.11 -11.98 -16.51
C LEU A 138 -1.16 -12.35 -17.66
N ARG A 139 -1.66 -13.01 -18.71
CA ARG A 139 -0.85 -13.34 -19.89
C ARG A 139 -0.35 -12.10 -20.60
N LYS A 140 -1.17 -11.04 -20.73
CA LYS A 140 -0.73 -9.77 -21.33
C LYS A 140 0.36 -9.12 -20.50
N TRP A 141 0.18 -9.05 -19.18
CA TRP A 141 1.19 -8.50 -18.28
C TRP A 141 2.49 -9.30 -18.28
N ASP A 142 2.42 -10.63 -18.35
CA ASP A 142 3.62 -11.48 -18.46
C ASP A 142 4.38 -11.22 -19.78
N VAL A 143 3.66 -11.04 -20.89
CA VAL A 143 4.27 -10.68 -22.18
C VAL A 143 4.87 -9.27 -22.14
N GLU A 144 4.16 -8.28 -21.61
CA GLU A 144 4.66 -6.91 -21.46
C GLU A 144 5.88 -6.85 -20.53
N LYS A 145 5.83 -7.55 -19.40
CA LYS A 145 6.97 -7.69 -18.48
C LYS A 145 8.16 -8.35 -19.18
N GLY A 146 7.93 -9.41 -19.95
CA GLY A 146 8.97 -10.05 -20.76
C GLY A 146 9.59 -9.09 -21.78
N HIS A 147 8.77 -8.29 -22.46
CA HIS A 147 9.23 -7.28 -23.41
C HIS A 147 10.05 -6.17 -22.75
N ILE A 148 9.58 -5.63 -21.62
CA ILE A 148 10.31 -4.62 -20.85
C ILE A 148 11.64 -5.19 -20.33
N THR A 149 11.64 -6.44 -19.85
CA THR A 149 12.88 -7.08 -19.37
C THR A 149 13.89 -7.24 -20.50
N ALA A 150 13.44 -7.70 -21.68
CA ALA A 150 14.30 -7.79 -22.86
C ALA A 150 14.85 -6.43 -23.31
N ALA A 151 14.03 -5.37 -23.28
CA ALA A 151 14.47 -4.02 -23.61
C ALA A 151 15.49 -3.48 -22.59
N ILE A 152 15.33 -3.77 -21.30
CA ILE A 152 16.32 -3.43 -20.26
C ILE A 152 17.63 -4.18 -20.50
N GLU A 153 17.58 -5.47 -20.83
CA GLU A 153 18.75 -6.28 -21.16
C GLU A 153 19.49 -5.75 -22.40
N GLU A 154 18.77 -5.39 -23.47
CA GLU A 154 19.36 -4.80 -24.67
C GLU A 154 20.00 -3.43 -24.37
N LEU A 155 19.31 -2.57 -23.62
CA LEU A 155 19.82 -1.23 -23.29
C LEU A 155 21.01 -1.31 -22.35
N SER A 156 21.01 -2.23 -21.38
CA SER A 156 22.14 -2.46 -20.47
C SER A 156 23.36 -3.03 -21.21
N GLN A 157 23.16 -3.96 -22.15
CA GLN A 157 24.24 -4.43 -23.02
C GLN A 157 24.81 -3.30 -23.87
N SER A 158 23.94 -2.48 -24.49
CA SER A 158 24.35 -1.30 -25.26
C SER A 158 25.15 -0.32 -24.41
N LEU A 159 24.67 0.00 -23.20
CA LEU A 159 25.37 0.88 -22.26
C LEU A 159 26.71 0.27 -21.81
N MET A 160 26.79 -1.04 -21.62
CA MET A 160 28.04 -1.73 -21.30
C MET A 160 29.05 -1.59 -22.44
N TYR A 161 28.64 -1.84 -23.70
CA TYR A 161 29.50 -1.64 -24.86
C TYR A 161 29.98 -0.19 -24.98
N GLN A 162 29.09 0.78 -24.86
CA GLN A 162 29.43 2.21 -24.88
C GLN A 162 30.38 2.59 -23.74
N THR A 163 30.18 2.06 -22.54
CA THR A 163 31.05 2.30 -21.38
C THR A 163 32.45 1.75 -21.65
N THR A 164 32.57 0.53 -22.19
CA THR A 164 33.88 -0.06 -22.53
C THR A 164 34.60 0.68 -23.65
N ASP A 165 33.86 1.13 -24.67
CA ASP A 165 34.43 1.92 -25.78
C ASP A 165 34.91 3.28 -25.29
N LEU A 166 34.10 3.99 -24.50
CA LEU A 166 34.50 5.26 -23.87
C LEU A 166 35.70 5.09 -22.95
N GLU A 167 35.79 4.00 -22.17
CA GLU A 167 36.94 3.72 -21.32
C GLU A 167 38.22 3.46 -22.14
N GLN A 168 38.10 2.77 -23.29
CA GLN A 168 39.21 2.54 -24.20
C GLN A 168 39.67 3.84 -24.88
N GLN A 169 38.73 4.65 -25.38
CA GLN A 169 39.01 5.96 -25.96
C GLN A 169 39.67 6.89 -24.93
N TYR A 170 39.19 6.87 -23.69
CA TYR A 170 39.77 7.61 -22.58
C TYR A 170 41.25 7.23 -22.34
N LYS A 171 41.56 5.92 -22.24
CA LYS A 171 42.94 5.43 -22.06
C LYS A 171 43.84 5.80 -23.25
N ALA A 172 43.33 5.71 -24.47
CA ALA A 172 44.07 6.09 -25.68
C ALA A 172 44.37 7.59 -25.73
N ALA A 173 43.38 8.43 -25.40
CA ALA A 173 43.56 9.87 -25.29
C ALA A 173 44.57 10.26 -24.21
N GLU A 174 44.53 9.60 -23.04
CA GLU A 174 45.50 9.83 -21.95
C GLU A 174 46.93 9.50 -22.38
N ALA A 175 47.13 8.38 -23.09
CA ALA A 175 48.44 8.02 -23.63
C ALA A 175 48.93 9.02 -24.69
N GLY A 176 48.03 9.49 -25.57
CA GLY A 176 48.33 10.52 -26.56
C GLY A 176 48.76 11.84 -25.93
N VAL A 177 48.05 12.33 -24.91
CA VAL A 177 48.42 13.55 -24.18
C VAL A 177 49.80 13.41 -23.53
N LYS A 178 50.07 12.30 -22.82
CA LYS A 178 51.40 12.04 -22.23
C LYS A 178 52.51 12.04 -23.27
N GLN A 179 52.30 11.41 -24.42
CA GLN A 179 53.27 11.40 -25.52
C GLN A 179 53.53 12.81 -26.07
N THR A 180 52.48 13.64 -26.21
CA THR A 180 52.65 15.03 -26.66
C THR A 180 53.42 15.88 -25.65
N VAL A 181 53.13 15.73 -24.35
CA VAL A 181 53.88 16.39 -23.25
C VAL A 181 55.35 16.03 -23.34
N ASP A 182 55.66 14.74 -23.40
CA ASP A 182 57.04 14.24 -23.45
C ASP A 182 57.78 14.77 -24.69
N SER A 183 57.10 14.85 -25.84
CA SER A 183 57.70 15.38 -27.06
C SER A 183 57.97 16.89 -26.98
N ILE A 184 57.05 17.65 -26.38
CA ILE A 184 57.18 19.09 -26.16
C ILE A 184 58.37 19.35 -25.22
N LEU A 185 58.39 18.74 -24.04
CA LEU A 185 59.48 18.90 -23.07
C LEU A 185 60.84 18.52 -23.66
N LYS A 186 60.94 17.40 -24.39
CA LYS A 186 62.20 17.02 -25.08
C LYS A 186 62.65 18.04 -26.13
N SER A 187 61.71 18.72 -26.79
CA SER A 187 62.06 19.77 -27.75
C SER A 187 62.51 21.06 -27.06
N ASP A 188 61.92 21.39 -25.90
CA ASP A 188 62.36 22.51 -25.06
C ASP A 188 63.74 22.27 -24.47
N ASP A 189 63.99 21.08 -23.94
CA ASP A 189 65.31 20.70 -23.40
C ASP A 189 66.41 20.85 -24.46
N LYS A 190 66.14 20.45 -25.70
CA LYS A 190 67.08 20.64 -26.83
C LYS A 190 67.34 22.11 -27.11
N LEU A 191 66.30 22.94 -27.06
CA LEU A 191 66.39 24.37 -27.28
C LEU A 191 67.17 25.03 -26.13
N LEU A 192 66.85 24.72 -24.87
CA LEU A 192 67.56 25.18 -23.68
C LEU A 192 69.05 24.78 -23.70
N LEU A 193 69.36 23.54 -24.10
CA LEU A 193 70.75 23.10 -24.29
C LEU A 193 71.46 23.92 -25.38
N SER A 194 70.76 24.30 -26.45
CA SER A 194 71.34 25.16 -27.49
C SER A 194 71.58 26.59 -26.98
N LEU A 195 70.67 27.13 -26.14
CA LEU A 195 70.85 28.44 -25.50
C LEU A 195 71.99 28.42 -24.49
N GLN A 196 72.15 27.32 -23.73
CA GLN A 196 73.25 27.16 -22.80
C GLN A 196 74.60 27.19 -23.54
N LYS A 197 74.71 26.47 -24.67
CA LYS A 197 75.91 26.51 -25.52
C LYS A 197 76.16 27.91 -26.07
N LEU A 198 75.11 28.58 -26.53
CA LEU A 198 75.23 29.97 -26.98
C LEU A 198 75.72 30.85 -25.82
N SER A 199 75.15 30.73 -24.62
CA SER A 199 75.58 31.52 -23.46
C SER A 199 77.02 31.26 -23.04
N SER A 200 77.52 30.02 -23.14
CA SER A 200 78.94 29.74 -22.89
C SER A 200 79.84 30.35 -23.95
N ASP A 201 79.36 30.50 -25.19
CA ASP A 201 80.09 31.18 -26.26
C ASP A 201 80.04 32.72 -26.14
N LEU A 202 79.11 33.27 -25.34
CA LEU A 202 79.00 34.70 -25.03
C LEU A 202 79.86 35.15 -23.84
N GLU A 203 80.47 34.24 -23.08
CA GLU A 203 81.33 34.62 -21.96
C GLU A 203 82.45 35.54 -22.48
N PRO A 204 82.53 36.79 -22.00
CA PRO A 204 83.29 37.80 -22.69
C PRO A 204 84.79 37.62 -22.46
N GLY A 205 85.55 37.64 -23.56
CA GLY A 205 87.01 37.69 -23.59
C GLY A 205 87.61 39.01 -23.11
N HIS A 206 87.13 39.55 -21.99
CA HIS A 206 87.64 40.80 -21.42
C HIS A 206 89.09 40.67 -20.88
N SER A 207 89.55 39.47 -20.53
CA SER A 207 90.90 39.30 -19.98
C SER A 207 92.02 39.47 -21.01
N ASP A 208 91.78 39.08 -22.26
CA ASP A 208 92.82 39.09 -23.29
C ASP A 208 93.01 40.47 -23.91
N ASP A 209 91.93 41.22 -24.11
CA ASP A 209 91.98 42.57 -24.69
C ASP A 209 92.59 43.60 -23.71
N ASP A 210 92.24 43.54 -22.41
CA ASP A 210 92.87 44.40 -21.39
C ASP A 210 94.37 44.11 -21.24
N ALA A 211 94.75 42.82 -21.27
CA ALA A 211 96.16 42.42 -21.24
C ALA A 211 96.92 42.81 -22.52
N ALA A 212 96.24 42.88 -23.67
CA ALA A 212 96.81 43.35 -24.92
C ALA A 212 96.99 44.89 -24.93
N ILE A 213 96.04 45.65 -24.39
CA ILE A 213 96.12 47.11 -24.26
C ILE A 213 97.31 47.50 -23.37
N GLU A 214 97.49 46.84 -22.22
CA GLU A 214 98.63 47.09 -21.34
C GLU A 214 99.98 46.75 -22.00
N ARG A 215 100.03 45.65 -22.77
CA ARG A 215 101.22 45.31 -23.58
C ARG A 215 101.53 46.34 -24.65
N ILE A 216 100.53 46.86 -25.35
CA ILE A 216 100.71 47.88 -26.39
C ILE A 216 101.23 49.18 -25.77
N ARG A 217 100.71 49.58 -24.61
CA ARG A 217 101.19 50.74 -23.85
C ARG A 217 102.65 50.59 -23.43
N ASP A 218 103.04 49.43 -22.88
CA ASP A 218 104.44 49.15 -22.50
C ASP A 218 105.38 49.17 -23.73
N LEU A 219 104.99 48.57 -24.85
CA LEU A 219 105.79 48.59 -26.08
C LEU A 219 105.94 50.00 -26.66
N CYS A 220 104.89 50.83 -26.64
CA CYS A 220 104.96 52.22 -27.06
C CYS A 220 105.89 53.03 -26.15
N ALA A 221 105.82 52.84 -24.83
CA ALA A 221 106.72 53.49 -23.87
C ALA A 221 108.19 53.13 -24.13
N ARG A 222 108.48 51.85 -24.42
CA ARG A 222 109.83 51.39 -24.80
C ARG A 222 110.29 51.99 -26.12
N LEU A 223 109.41 52.09 -27.12
CA LEU A 223 109.73 52.70 -28.41
C LEU A 223 110.07 54.19 -28.26
N ILE A 224 109.28 54.94 -27.47
CA ILE A 224 109.56 56.35 -27.16
C ILE A 224 110.94 56.47 -26.48
N LYS A 225 111.21 55.63 -25.48
CA LYS A 225 112.51 55.64 -24.80
C LYS A 225 113.68 55.41 -25.77
N HIS A 226 113.62 54.36 -26.58
CA HIS A 226 114.70 54.04 -27.52
C HIS A 226 114.86 55.06 -28.65
N THR A 227 113.78 55.68 -29.11
CA THR A 227 113.84 56.73 -30.15
C THR A 227 114.46 58.01 -29.59
N VAL A 228 114.09 58.42 -28.37
CA VAL A 228 114.70 59.57 -27.69
C VAL A 228 116.19 59.32 -27.43
N GLU A 229 116.56 58.15 -26.89
CA GLU A 229 117.96 57.75 -26.67
C GLU A 229 118.74 57.71 -27.99
N GLY A 230 118.15 57.18 -29.07
CA GLY A 230 118.77 57.09 -30.39
C GLY A 230 118.97 58.45 -31.06
N ILE A 231 118.01 59.38 -30.93
CA ILE A 231 118.14 60.75 -31.44
C ILE A 231 119.19 61.51 -30.63
N ARG A 232 119.17 61.40 -29.29
CA ARG A 232 120.18 62.03 -28.41
C ARG A 232 121.60 61.58 -28.73
N THR A 233 121.83 60.27 -28.77
CA THR A 233 123.15 59.71 -29.11
C THR A 233 123.61 60.10 -30.51
N ARG A 234 122.69 60.23 -31.48
CA ARG A 234 123.01 60.73 -32.82
C ARG A 234 123.37 62.21 -32.81
N LEU A 235 122.70 63.03 -32.00
CA LEU A 235 122.98 64.45 -31.83
C LEU A 235 124.31 64.68 -31.12
N ASP A 236 124.56 63.98 -30.02
CA ASP A 236 125.84 63.98 -29.30
C ASP A 236 126.98 63.61 -30.25
N ARG A 237 126.80 62.58 -31.09
CA ARG A 237 127.80 62.19 -32.08
C ARG A 237 128.06 63.29 -33.10
N VAL A 238 127.03 63.89 -33.69
CA VAL A 238 127.18 64.96 -34.70
C VAL A 238 127.80 66.21 -34.07
N TYR A 239 127.46 66.54 -32.83
CA TYR A 239 128.06 67.64 -32.07
C TYR A 239 129.55 67.40 -31.82
N LEU A 240 129.93 66.20 -31.35
CA LEU A 240 131.33 65.83 -31.13
C LEU A 240 132.14 65.77 -32.45
N GLU A 241 131.58 65.21 -33.52
CA GLU A 241 132.19 65.21 -34.87
C GLU A 241 132.37 66.64 -35.41
N GLY A 242 131.45 67.56 -35.09
CA GLY A 242 131.53 68.98 -35.44
C GLY A 242 132.63 69.72 -34.67
N LEU A 243 132.78 69.45 -33.37
CA LEU A 243 133.86 70.00 -32.55
C LEU A 243 135.24 69.55 -33.03
N GLU A 244 135.40 68.28 -33.41
CA GLU A 244 136.66 67.75 -33.95
C GLU A 244 137.06 68.43 -35.27
N GLY A 245 136.09 68.88 -36.07
CA GLY A 245 136.32 69.64 -37.30
C GLY A 245 136.77 71.10 -37.09
N SER A 246 136.51 71.69 -35.91
CA SER A 246 136.79 73.11 -35.60
C SER A 246 138.17 73.40 -34.98
N ASN A 247 138.93 72.36 -34.60
CA ASN A 247 140.21 72.49 -33.87
C ASN A 247 141.39 73.15 -34.64
N GLY A 248 141.13 73.92 -35.70
CA GLY A 248 142.14 74.46 -36.63
C GLY A 248 142.31 75.98 -36.70
N SER A 249 141.46 76.84 -36.11
CA SER A 249 141.52 78.28 -36.42
C SER A 249 141.03 79.21 -35.29
N ASN A 250 141.94 80.03 -34.76
CA ASN A 250 141.73 81.32 -34.06
C ASN A 250 140.53 81.49 -33.11
N GLY A 251 140.85 81.49 -31.81
CA GLY A 251 139.93 81.70 -30.70
C GLY A 251 139.21 83.06 -30.65
N HIS A 252 138.11 83.01 -29.91
CA HIS A 252 137.13 84.04 -29.51
C HIS A 252 135.87 84.27 -30.35
N ALA A 253 135.81 83.90 -31.63
CA ALA A 253 134.55 83.93 -32.40
C ALA A 253 133.82 82.58 -32.42
N GLU A 254 134.57 81.46 -32.42
CA GLU A 254 134.01 80.10 -32.39
C GLU A 254 133.34 79.74 -31.04
N ASP A 255 133.73 80.40 -29.93
CA ASP A 255 133.15 80.14 -28.60
C ASP A 255 131.72 80.71 -28.44
N GLU A 256 131.39 81.83 -29.09
CA GLU A 256 130.00 82.36 -29.08
C GLU A 256 129.10 81.49 -29.96
N GLU A 257 129.55 81.11 -31.17
CA GLU A 257 128.80 80.20 -32.05
C GLU A 257 128.63 78.80 -31.45
N ALA A 258 129.63 78.28 -30.72
CA ALA A 258 129.53 77.00 -30.01
C ALA A 258 128.56 77.05 -28.83
N ASN A 259 128.49 78.18 -28.10
CA ASN A 259 127.53 78.38 -27.01
C ASN A 259 126.10 78.53 -27.55
N ASP A 260 125.90 79.28 -28.64
CA ASP A 260 124.60 79.41 -29.31
C ASP A 260 124.12 78.04 -29.82
N LEU A 261 125.01 77.24 -30.45
CA LEU A 261 124.71 75.87 -30.88
C LEU A 261 124.43 74.94 -29.69
N GLN A 262 125.09 75.13 -28.55
CA GLN A 262 124.80 74.37 -27.33
C GLN A 262 123.42 74.72 -26.76
N GLU A 263 123.04 76.00 -26.74
CA GLU A 263 121.70 76.44 -26.30
C GLU A 263 120.60 75.92 -27.23
N GLU A 264 120.83 75.95 -28.55
CA GLU A 264 119.93 75.35 -29.55
C GLU A 264 119.81 73.83 -29.38
N LEU A 265 120.91 73.15 -29.05
CA LEU A 265 120.97 71.71 -28.82
C LEU A 265 120.27 71.30 -27.50
N GLU A 266 120.43 72.11 -26.45
CA GLU A 266 119.70 71.96 -25.18
C GLU A 266 118.19 72.20 -25.38
N SER A 267 117.81 73.22 -26.17
CA SER A 267 116.42 73.45 -26.59
C SER A 267 115.86 72.23 -27.33
N LEU A 268 116.62 71.70 -28.30
CA LEU A 268 116.23 70.51 -29.06
C LEU A 268 116.10 69.27 -28.16
N TYR A 269 116.92 69.11 -27.12
CA TYR A 269 116.78 68.03 -26.14
C TYR A 269 115.50 68.08 -25.32
N THR A 270 114.96 69.28 -25.08
CA THR A 270 113.65 69.43 -24.43
C THR A 270 112.49 69.08 -25.37
N GLU A 271 112.66 69.26 -26.68
CA GLU A 271 111.62 69.02 -27.69
C GLU A 271 111.57 67.56 -28.19
N ILE A 272 112.69 66.82 -28.17
CA ILE A 272 112.75 65.44 -28.69
C ILE A 272 111.78 64.51 -27.98
N LEU A 273 111.63 64.61 -26.65
CA LEU A 273 110.75 63.73 -25.88
C LEU A 273 109.26 63.98 -26.20
N PRO A 274 108.73 65.22 -26.12
CA PRO A 274 107.36 65.53 -26.54
C PRO A 274 107.04 65.12 -27.98
N VAL A 275 107.97 65.35 -28.92
CA VAL A 275 107.78 65.00 -30.34
C VAL A 275 107.79 63.48 -30.53
N ALA A 276 108.71 62.76 -29.88
CA ALA A 276 108.75 61.30 -29.93
C ALA A 276 107.48 60.68 -29.33
N GLN A 277 107.01 61.22 -28.19
CA GLN A 277 105.77 60.80 -27.57
C GLN A 277 104.56 61.02 -28.48
N MET A 278 104.38 62.24 -29.01
CA MET A 278 103.30 62.52 -29.97
C MET A 278 103.37 61.62 -31.21
N SER A 279 104.58 61.36 -31.73
CA SER A 279 104.75 60.52 -32.91
C SER A 279 104.38 59.06 -32.65
N ALA A 280 104.77 58.50 -31.50
CA ALA A 280 104.47 57.13 -31.14
C ALA A 280 102.99 56.94 -30.77
N GLU A 281 102.40 57.92 -30.09
CA GLU A 281 100.98 57.95 -29.77
C GLU A 281 100.13 57.99 -31.06
N GLN A 282 100.48 58.86 -32.00
CA GLN A 282 99.72 59.04 -33.24
C GLN A 282 99.92 57.90 -34.25
N GLN A 283 101.13 57.32 -34.35
CA GLN A 283 101.42 56.25 -35.31
C GLN A 283 101.02 54.86 -34.82
N PHE A 284 101.13 54.59 -33.52
CA PHE A 284 101.02 53.22 -33.00
C PHE A 284 99.94 53.08 -31.92
N LEU A 285 99.90 53.96 -30.91
CA LEU A 285 98.98 53.79 -29.79
C LEU A 285 97.52 54.03 -30.18
N GLU A 286 97.21 55.18 -30.79
CA GLU A 286 95.83 55.51 -31.17
C GLU A 286 95.24 54.54 -32.21
N PRO A 287 95.97 54.14 -33.28
CA PRO A 287 95.44 53.16 -34.23
C PRO A 287 95.21 51.79 -33.60
N ALA A 288 96.09 51.36 -32.69
CA ALA A 288 95.92 50.09 -31.98
C ALA A 288 94.73 50.12 -31.02
N LEU A 289 94.55 51.20 -30.25
CA LEU A 289 93.38 51.38 -29.39
C LEU A 289 92.08 51.46 -30.21
N ARG A 290 92.08 52.14 -31.36
CA ARG A 290 90.94 52.15 -32.28
C ARG A 290 90.64 50.77 -32.86
N ALA A 291 91.66 50.00 -33.21
CA ALA A 291 91.47 48.64 -33.70
C ALA A 291 90.86 47.72 -32.64
N VAL A 292 91.32 47.81 -31.38
CA VAL A 292 90.77 47.06 -30.25
C VAL A 292 89.33 47.50 -29.93
N ALA A 293 89.04 48.80 -29.97
CA ALA A 293 87.68 49.30 -29.77
C ALA A 293 86.72 48.87 -30.91
N LEU A 294 87.21 48.75 -32.14
CA LEU A 294 86.42 48.24 -33.27
C LEU A 294 86.14 46.74 -33.15
N SER A 295 87.10 45.93 -32.68
CA SER A 295 86.87 44.52 -32.40
C SER A 295 85.91 44.30 -31.22
N ASP A 296 86.01 45.11 -30.17
CA ASP A 296 85.07 45.11 -29.05
C ASP A 296 83.64 45.47 -29.50
N GLY A 297 83.49 46.48 -30.37
CA GLY A 297 82.20 46.82 -30.99
C GLY A 297 81.58 45.67 -31.79
N GLN A 298 82.39 44.88 -32.51
CA GLN A 298 81.93 43.68 -33.23
C GLN A 298 81.57 42.53 -32.28
N GLY A 299 82.32 42.35 -31.19
CA GLY A 299 81.99 41.42 -30.12
C GLY A 299 80.66 41.77 -29.46
N GLN A 300 80.47 43.05 -29.14
CA GLN A 300 79.25 43.59 -28.54
C GLN A 300 78.04 43.46 -29.48
N GLU A 301 78.21 43.62 -30.79
CA GLU A 301 77.10 43.40 -31.74
C GLU A 301 76.69 41.90 -31.79
N ARG A 302 77.66 40.98 -31.69
CA ARG A 302 77.39 39.54 -31.62
C ARG A 302 76.71 39.16 -30.31
N THR A 303 77.16 39.68 -29.17
CA THR A 303 76.51 39.43 -27.87
C THR A 303 75.10 39.99 -27.85
N VAL A 304 74.87 41.21 -28.35
CA VAL A 304 73.51 41.79 -28.44
C VAL A 304 72.60 40.97 -29.34
N LYS A 305 73.08 40.49 -30.51
CA LYS A 305 72.28 39.61 -31.39
C LYS A 305 71.94 38.29 -30.72
N ALA A 306 72.90 37.70 -30.02
CA ALA A 306 72.69 36.41 -29.37
C ALA A 306 71.84 36.51 -28.09
N VAL A 307 71.94 37.60 -27.32
CA VAL A 307 71.02 37.92 -26.21
C VAL A 307 69.60 38.15 -26.72
N LYS A 308 69.43 38.87 -27.83
CA LYS A 308 68.11 39.01 -28.48
C LYS A 308 67.53 37.67 -28.88
N TYR A 309 68.33 36.80 -29.51
CA TYR A 309 67.92 35.45 -29.86
C TYR A 309 67.53 34.63 -28.62
N ILE A 310 68.32 34.67 -27.55
CA ILE A 310 67.98 34.01 -26.27
C ILE A 310 66.66 34.54 -25.72
N HIS A 311 66.44 35.86 -25.75
CA HIS A 311 65.20 36.48 -25.29
C HIS A 311 63.99 36.05 -26.11
N ASP A 312 64.09 36.09 -27.44
CA ASP A 312 63.02 35.65 -28.36
C ASP A 312 62.70 34.15 -28.16
N CYS A 313 63.72 33.33 -27.96
CA CYS A 313 63.58 31.92 -27.60
C CYS A 313 62.87 31.74 -26.25
N MET A 314 63.21 32.53 -25.23
CA MET A 314 62.53 32.47 -23.92
C MET A 314 61.07 32.89 -24.03
N ILE A 315 60.75 33.94 -24.80
CA ILE A 315 59.35 34.33 -25.10
C ILE A 315 58.62 33.18 -25.79
N PHE A 316 59.25 32.56 -26.79
CA PHE A 316 58.69 31.41 -27.50
C PHE A 316 58.38 30.25 -26.54
N LEU A 317 59.32 29.90 -25.65
CA LEU A 317 59.12 28.85 -24.63
C LEU A 317 57.94 29.16 -23.72
N VAL A 318 57.85 30.40 -23.21
CA VAL A 318 56.76 30.83 -22.31
C VAL A 318 55.41 30.74 -23.01
N ASN A 319 55.26 31.35 -24.20
CA ASN A 319 54.01 31.31 -24.97
C ASN A 319 53.59 29.87 -25.30
N ARG A 320 54.56 29.00 -25.59
CA ARG A 320 54.30 27.60 -25.89
C ARG A 320 53.85 26.81 -24.65
N ILE A 321 54.41 27.09 -23.48
CA ILE A 321 53.97 26.49 -22.21
C ILE A 321 52.57 26.98 -21.83
N GLU A 322 52.28 28.28 -21.97
CA GLU A 322 50.96 28.85 -21.67
C GLU A 322 49.86 28.24 -22.56
N THR A 323 50.08 28.19 -23.88
CA THR A 323 49.13 27.56 -24.82
C THR A 323 48.98 26.06 -24.58
N PHE A 324 50.04 25.39 -24.13
CA PHE A 324 49.96 23.98 -23.75
C PHE A 324 49.17 23.79 -22.45
N LEU A 325 49.36 24.66 -21.46
CA LEU A 325 48.66 24.61 -20.19
C LEU A 325 47.15 24.77 -20.37
N GLU A 326 46.71 25.74 -21.17
CA GLU A 326 45.29 25.93 -21.51
C GLU A 326 44.67 24.65 -22.12
N ARG A 327 45.36 24.03 -23.09
CA ARG A 327 44.90 22.77 -23.72
C ARG A 327 44.92 21.59 -22.75
N ALA A 328 45.89 21.55 -21.84
CA ALA A 328 45.99 20.52 -20.82
C ALA A 328 44.85 20.64 -19.80
N GLU A 329 44.47 21.86 -19.41
CA GLU A 329 43.32 22.14 -18.55
C GLU A 329 42.01 21.73 -19.23
N GLU A 330 41.78 22.11 -20.49
CA GLU A 330 40.63 21.66 -21.27
C GLU A 330 40.55 20.13 -21.37
N SER A 331 41.68 19.48 -21.65
CA SER A 331 41.78 18.02 -21.69
C SER A 331 41.51 17.39 -20.31
N GLN A 332 41.94 18.04 -19.23
CA GLN A 332 41.69 17.56 -17.87
C GLN A 332 40.21 17.69 -17.50
N CYS A 333 39.55 18.80 -17.84
CA CYS A 333 38.12 18.97 -17.66
C CYS A 333 37.34 17.92 -18.45
N HIS A 334 37.72 17.66 -19.71
CA HIS A 334 37.12 16.60 -20.52
C HIS A 334 37.29 15.21 -19.88
N LYS A 335 38.50 14.91 -19.37
CA LYS A 335 38.76 13.68 -18.61
C LYS A 335 37.85 13.54 -17.40
N MET A 336 37.72 14.59 -16.59
CA MET A 336 36.89 14.55 -15.38
C MET A 336 35.42 14.33 -15.72
N ALA A 337 34.93 14.97 -16.79
CA ALA A 337 33.58 14.76 -17.29
C ALA A 337 33.37 13.32 -17.78
N LEU A 338 34.29 12.77 -18.58
CA LEU A 338 34.23 11.37 -19.03
C LEU A 338 34.26 10.39 -17.87
N GLN A 339 35.14 10.60 -16.90
CA GLN A 339 35.21 9.74 -15.71
C GLN A 339 33.91 9.79 -14.89
N ALA A 340 33.31 10.97 -14.71
CA ALA A 340 32.04 11.10 -14.02
C ALA A 340 30.90 10.37 -14.76
N VAL A 341 30.88 10.44 -16.10
CA VAL A 341 29.91 9.70 -16.94
C VAL A 341 30.14 8.19 -16.82
N LEU A 342 31.38 7.72 -16.92
CA LEU A 342 31.73 6.31 -16.74
C LEU A 342 31.33 5.79 -15.34
N ASP A 343 31.62 6.54 -14.29
CA ASP A 343 31.24 6.19 -12.92
C ASP A 343 29.71 6.13 -12.74
N SER A 344 28.98 7.06 -13.36
CA SER A 344 27.51 7.05 -13.36
C SER A 344 26.95 5.86 -14.14
N ALA A 345 27.49 5.56 -15.32
CA ALA A 345 27.09 4.43 -16.15
C ALA A 345 27.34 3.10 -15.44
N ASN A 346 28.51 2.95 -14.79
CA ASN A 346 28.84 1.77 -13.98
C ASN A 346 27.90 1.60 -12.78
N LYS A 347 27.51 2.69 -12.10
CA LYS A 347 26.52 2.64 -11.02
C LYS A 347 25.15 2.16 -11.50
N GLU A 348 24.70 2.63 -12.66
CA GLU A 348 23.43 2.18 -13.25
C GLU A 348 23.46 0.71 -13.70
N LEU A 349 24.58 0.24 -14.26
CA LEU A 349 24.77 -1.18 -14.60
C LEU A 349 24.73 -2.08 -13.36
N LEU A 350 25.40 -1.67 -12.27
CA LEU A 350 25.36 -2.41 -11.01
C LEU A 350 23.95 -2.43 -10.41
N ARG A 351 23.19 -1.35 -10.52
CA ARG A 351 21.79 -1.29 -10.09
C ARG A 351 20.90 -2.25 -10.88
N SER A 352 21.10 -2.35 -12.19
CA SER A 352 20.37 -3.29 -13.06
C SER A 352 20.70 -4.76 -12.77
N ALA A 353 21.92 -5.07 -12.35
CA ALA A 353 22.34 -6.43 -11.99
C ALA A 353 21.77 -6.93 -10.64
N ILE A 354 21.41 -6.02 -9.73
CA ILE A 354 20.91 -6.33 -8.37
C ILE A 354 19.39 -6.55 -8.33
N THR A 355 18.69 -6.43 -9.47
CA THR A 355 17.32 -6.91 -9.60
C THR A 355 17.27 -8.25 -10.34
N PRO A 356 17.78 -9.38 -9.80
CA PRO A 356 17.30 -10.66 -10.27
C PRO A 356 15.84 -10.76 -9.84
N ALA A 357 14.98 -11.07 -10.81
CA ALA A 357 13.57 -11.38 -10.64
C ALA A 357 13.30 -12.02 -9.26
N ALA A 358 12.65 -11.27 -8.37
CA ALA A 358 12.10 -11.81 -7.15
C ALA A 358 11.06 -12.86 -7.57
N LYS A 359 11.50 -14.12 -7.62
CA LYS A 359 10.64 -15.28 -7.71
C LYS A 359 9.72 -15.19 -6.51
N THR A 360 8.43 -15.02 -6.77
CA THR A 360 7.36 -15.20 -5.80
C THR A 360 7.45 -16.63 -5.26
N SER A 361 8.19 -16.82 -4.17
CA SER A 361 8.17 -18.04 -3.39
C SER A 361 7.00 -17.97 -2.42
N SER A 362 6.09 -18.92 -2.58
CA SER A 362 5.11 -19.35 -1.58
C SER A 362 5.70 -19.39 -0.16
N PRO A 363 4.93 -19.06 0.90
CA PRO A 363 5.43 -19.14 2.26
C PRO A 363 5.48 -20.60 2.70
N THR A 364 6.65 -21.22 2.54
CA THR A 364 6.99 -22.47 3.20
C THR A 364 7.25 -22.18 4.68
N ARG A 365 6.34 -22.70 5.49
CA ARG A 365 6.46 -23.06 6.92
C ARG A 365 7.87 -22.95 7.49
N LEU A 366 8.07 -22.01 8.41
CA LEU A 366 9.21 -21.99 9.30
C LEU A 366 8.99 -23.00 10.44
N ASN A 367 9.80 -24.04 10.38
CA ASN A 367 10.07 -25.01 11.41
C ASN A 367 10.76 -24.32 12.59
N THR A 368 10.07 -24.16 13.73
CA THR A 368 10.73 -23.92 15.02
C THR A 368 10.72 -25.21 15.82
N GLN A 369 11.92 -25.79 15.96
CA GLN A 369 12.20 -26.84 16.92
C GLN A 369 11.86 -26.34 18.34
N ARG A 370 10.91 -26.99 19.00
CA ARG A 370 10.85 -27.01 20.47
C ARG A 370 10.45 -28.38 20.99
N ARG A 371 11.49 -29.15 21.31
CA ARG A 371 11.60 -30.05 22.47
C ARG A 371 10.41 -30.98 22.74
N ARG A 372 10.48 -32.19 22.17
CA ARG A 372 9.75 -33.36 22.69
C ARG A 372 10.27 -33.70 24.08
N LYS A 373 9.40 -33.65 25.09
CA LYS A 373 9.41 -34.58 26.23
C LYS A 373 7.99 -35.11 26.38
N SER A 374 7.88 -36.42 26.23
CA SER A 374 6.71 -37.24 26.51
C SER A 374 6.47 -37.35 28.01
N SER A 375 5.22 -37.17 28.44
CA SER A 375 4.62 -37.97 29.50
C SER A 375 3.11 -37.77 29.50
N SER A 376 2.41 -38.89 29.40
CA SER A 376 0.99 -39.05 29.67
C SER A 376 0.58 -38.43 31.01
N SER A 377 -0.61 -37.82 31.08
CA SER A 377 -1.57 -38.00 32.17
C SER A 377 -2.87 -37.29 31.84
N GLN A 378 -3.97 -38.02 32.06
CA GLN A 378 -5.33 -37.51 32.10
C GLN A 378 -5.45 -36.28 33.00
N SER A 379 -6.23 -35.28 32.61
CA SER A 379 -7.15 -34.62 33.54
C SER A 379 -8.25 -33.89 32.80
N THR A 380 -9.47 -34.24 33.19
CA THR A 380 -10.70 -33.52 32.99
C THR A 380 -10.66 -32.17 33.73
N LEU A 381 -11.63 -31.31 33.39
CA LEU A 381 -12.10 -30.16 34.18
C LEU A 381 -11.26 -28.88 34.15
N ARG A 382 -11.70 -27.88 33.36
CA ARG A 382 -12.51 -26.74 33.84
C ARG A 382 -12.44 -25.57 32.85
N VAL A 383 -13.58 -25.30 32.23
CA VAL A 383 -13.97 -23.98 31.76
C VAL A 383 -13.89 -23.03 32.97
N ARG A 384 -12.89 -22.15 32.97
CA ARG A 384 -12.84 -21.03 33.93
C ARG A 384 -13.81 -19.96 33.45
N ASN A 385 -15.04 -20.05 33.94
CA ASN A 385 -15.89 -18.88 34.12
C ASN A 385 -15.25 -17.97 35.18
N THR A 386 -14.64 -16.88 34.76
CA THR A 386 -14.29 -15.77 35.65
C THR A 386 -15.56 -15.00 36.01
N ARG A 387 -16.19 -15.41 37.11
CA ARG A 387 -17.18 -14.60 37.84
C ARG A 387 -16.46 -13.47 38.57
N ARG A 388 -17.01 -12.25 38.40
CA ARG A 388 -17.16 -11.17 39.39
C ARG A 388 -15.98 -10.92 40.34
N SER A 389 -15.21 -9.87 40.05
CA SER A 389 -14.84 -8.91 41.10
C SER A 389 -15.42 -7.55 40.72
N SER A 390 -16.23 -7.02 41.62
CA SER A 390 -16.53 -5.60 41.72
C SER A 390 -15.34 -4.94 42.41
N GLY A 391 -14.75 -3.92 41.79
CA GLY A 391 -13.77 -3.06 42.44
C GLY A 391 -12.40 -3.09 41.80
N HIS A 392 -12.26 -2.42 40.67
CA HIS A 392 -11.21 -1.43 40.44
C HIS A 392 -11.62 -0.68 39.17
N PHE A 393 -11.53 0.64 39.19
CA PHE A 393 -11.72 1.45 37.99
C PHE A 393 -10.61 1.07 37.01
N ASP A 394 -10.96 0.33 35.97
CA ASP A 394 -10.07 0.01 34.86
C ASP A 394 -10.34 1.12 33.82
N GLU A 395 -9.69 2.27 34.02
CA GLU A 395 -9.82 3.46 33.16
C GLU A 395 -9.19 3.28 31.76
N ASP A 396 -8.59 2.11 31.49
CA ASP A 396 -7.88 1.83 30.23
C ASP A 396 -8.52 0.71 29.38
N ILE A 397 -9.76 0.28 29.67
CA ILE A 397 -10.48 -0.65 28.77
C ILE A 397 -11.15 0.16 27.66
N GLU A 398 -10.75 -0.07 26.40
CA GLU A 398 -11.44 0.50 25.24
C GLU A 398 -12.95 0.21 25.28
N PRO A 399 -13.81 1.18 24.95
CA PRO A 399 -15.27 1.06 25.07
C PRO A 399 -15.83 -0.12 24.27
N GLU A 400 -15.16 -0.51 23.19
CA GLU A 400 -15.49 -1.65 22.35
C GLU A 400 -15.32 -2.99 23.09
N GLN A 401 -14.29 -3.10 23.93
CA GLN A 401 -14.03 -4.28 24.76
C GLN A 401 -15.03 -4.41 25.90
N GLN A 402 -15.46 -3.29 26.47
CA GLN A 402 -16.50 -3.26 27.48
C GLN A 402 -17.86 -3.65 26.91
N LEU A 403 -18.21 -3.15 25.72
CA LEU A 403 -19.45 -3.53 25.01
C LEU A 403 -19.45 -5.02 24.65
N ALA A 404 -18.36 -5.54 24.09
CA ALA A 404 -18.25 -6.95 23.75
C ALA A 404 -18.36 -7.84 25.00
N ARG A 405 -17.73 -7.46 26.11
CA ARG A 405 -17.85 -8.17 27.38
C ARG A 405 -19.28 -8.19 27.92
N ASN A 406 -20.01 -7.08 27.83
CA ASN A 406 -21.42 -7.00 28.21
C ASN A 406 -22.31 -7.90 27.33
N LEU A 407 -21.95 -8.07 26.06
CA LEU A 407 -22.62 -8.97 25.12
C LEU A 407 -22.16 -10.44 25.25
N GLY A 408 -21.25 -10.74 26.18
CA GLY A 408 -20.68 -12.09 26.35
C GLY A 408 -19.83 -12.55 25.16
N VAL A 409 -19.26 -11.60 24.42
CA VAL A 409 -18.36 -11.75 23.28
C VAL A 409 -16.93 -11.57 23.80
N ALA A 410 -16.09 -12.59 23.67
CA ALA A 410 -14.67 -12.48 23.99
C ALA A 410 -13.93 -11.94 22.75
N LEU A 411 -13.46 -10.69 22.82
CA LEU A 411 -12.61 -10.13 21.76
C LEU A 411 -11.21 -10.77 21.81
N PRO A 412 -10.58 -11.02 20.64
CA PRO A 412 -9.20 -11.47 20.59
C PRO A 412 -8.24 -10.43 21.20
N PRO A 413 -7.13 -10.86 21.82
CA PRO A 413 -6.15 -9.93 22.39
C PRO A 413 -5.49 -9.04 21.31
N GLU A 414 -5.05 -7.84 21.68
CA GLU A 414 -4.28 -6.96 20.78
C GLU A 414 -2.97 -7.63 20.36
N GLY A 415 -2.70 -7.65 19.05
CA GLY A 415 -1.52 -8.29 18.44
C GLY A 415 -1.80 -9.49 17.54
N VAL A 416 -3.06 -9.93 17.44
CA VAL A 416 -3.50 -10.95 16.46
C VAL A 416 -3.81 -10.25 15.13
N SER A 417 -3.39 -10.84 14.00
CA SER A 417 -3.68 -10.33 12.66
C SER A 417 -5.19 -10.11 12.47
N ASP A 418 -5.58 -9.02 11.81
CA ASP A 418 -6.99 -8.65 11.58
C ASP A 418 -7.79 -9.79 10.91
N GLN A 419 -7.13 -10.61 10.08
CA GLN A 419 -7.74 -11.77 9.46
C GLN A 419 -8.08 -12.89 10.47
N GLU A 420 -7.21 -13.12 11.46
CA GLU A 420 -7.44 -14.11 12.51
C GLU A 420 -8.50 -13.62 13.50
N ARG A 421 -8.55 -12.31 13.76
CA ARG A 421 -9.61 -11.66 14.55
C ARG A 421 -10.97 -11.82 13.89
N ALA A 422 -11.06 -11.56 12.59
CA ALA A 422 -12.28 -11.74 11.80
C ALA A 422 -12.77 -13.20 11.83
N ASN A 423 -11.87 -14.16 11.63
CA ASN A 423 -12.22 -15.59 11.64
C ASN A 423 -12.76 -16.07 13.01
N LEU A 424 -12.22 -15.56 14.12
CA LEU A 424 -12.70 -15.89 15.46
C LEU A 424 -14.09 -15.33 15.74
N LEU A 425 -14.35 -14.09 15.32
CA LEU A 425 -15.66 -13.46 15.45
C LEU A 425 -16.71 -14.15 14.57
N GLU A 426 -16.35 -14.52 13.33
CA GLU A 426 -17.22 -15.25 12.42
C GLU A 426 -17.60 -16.63 13.00
N LYS A 427 -16.64 -17.34 13.58
CA LYS A 427 -16.90 -18.62 14.26
C LYS A 427 -17.83 -18.46 15.47
N MET A 428 -17.65 -17.41 16.25
CA MET A 428 -18.52 -17.12 17.39
C MET A 428 -19.94 -16.78 16.93
N LEU A 429 -20.08 -16.00 15.86
CA LEU A 429 -21.36 -15.66 15.25
C LEU A 429 -22.10 -16.93 14.81
N ALA A 430 -21.41 -17.82 14.08
CA ALA A 430 -21.98 -19.09 13.64
C ALA A 430 -22.44 -19.98 14.82
N GLU A 431 -21.65 -20.06 15.90
CA GLU A 431 -22.02 -20.79 17.11
C GLU A 431 -23.24 -20.18 17.82
N ARG A 432 -23.39 -18.85 17.80
CA ARG A 432 -24.55 -18.17 18.38
C ARG A 432 -25.82 -18.35 17.54
N LEU A 433 -25.71 -18.29 16.21
CA LEU A 433 -26.84 -18.54 15.31
C LEU A 433 -27.37 -19.96 15.46
N THR A 434 -26.49 -20.95 15.45
CA THR A 434 -26.88 -22.37 15.63
C THR A 434 -27.53 -22.62 16.98
N ARG A 435 -27.06 -21.97 18.06
CA ARG A 435 -27.72 -22.03 19.37
C ARG A 435 -29.10 -21.37 19.36
N LEU A 436 -29.25 -20.23 18.69
CA LEU A 436 -30.54 -19.54 18.57
C LEU A 436 -31.54 -20.39 17.80
N GLU A 437 -31.14 -20.96 16.66
CA GLU A 437 -31.97 -21.88 15.88
C GLU A 437 -32.38 -23.11 16.70
N GLY A 438 -31.44 -23.68 17.47
CA GLY A 438 -31.73 -24.78 18.38
C GLY A 438 -32.73 -24.42 19.48
N HIS A 439 -32.61 -23.23 20.08
CA HIS A 439 -33.58 -22.73 21.07
C HIS A 439 -34.95 -22.46 20.44
N ALA A 440 -35.00 -21.87 19.25
CA ALA A 440 -36.25 -21.61 18.53
C ALA A 440 -36.99 -22.89 18.20
N ALA A 441 -36.30 -23.90 17.65
CA ALA A 441 -36.88 -25.19 17.32
C ALA A 441 -37.38 -25.94 18.58
N SER A 442 -36.61 -25.88 19.68
CA SER A 442 -36.99 -26.50 20.96
C SER A 442 -38.22 -25.83 21.58
N LEU A 443 -38.27 -24.49 21.58
CA LEU A 443 -39.42 -23.74 22.07
C LEU A 443 -40.67 -24.03 21.22
N GLN A 444 -40.53 -24.04 19.89
CA GLN A 444 -41.64 -24.38 19.01
C GLN A 444 -42.17 -25.79 19.29
N SER A 445 -41.31 -26.80 19.31
CA SER A 445 -41.71 -28.18 19.58
C SER A 445 -42.36 -28.34 20.96
N THR A 446 -41.81 -27.71 22.00
CA THR A 446 -42.34 -27.79 23.37
C THR A 446 -43.71 -27.11 23.48
N THR A 447 -43.87 -25.95 22.84
CA THR A 447 -45.14 -25.20 22.85
C THR A 447 -46.21 -25.91 22.03
N GLU A 448 -45.91 -26.40 20.83
CA GLU A 448 -46.84 -27.19 20.02
C GLU A 448 -47.28 -28.46 20.74
N SER A 449 -46.33 -29.19 21.36
CA SER A 449 -46.66 -30.39 22.14
C SER A 449 -47.54 -30.10 23.35
N SER A 450 -47.30 -29.00 24.07
CA SER A 450 -48.12 -28.62 25.23
C SER A 450 -49.52 -28.14 24.82
N ILE A 451 -49.62 -27.33 23.76
CA ILE A 451 -50.91 -26.84 23.26
C ILE A 451 -51.77 -28.03 22.76
N SER A 452 -51.18 -28.92 21.96
CA SER A 452 -51.90 -30.10 21.45
C SER A 452 -52.38 -31.02 22.57
N SER A 453 -51.59 -31.26 23.62
CA SER A 453 -52.05 -32.06 24.76
C SER A 453 -53.19 -31.38 25.52
N HIS A 454 -53.10 -30.07 25.77
CA HIS A 454 -54.16 -29.34 26.46
C HIS A 454 -55.46 -29.25 25.64
N LEU A 455 -55.37 -29.09 24.33
CA LEU A 455 -56.55 -29.09 23.46
C LEU A 455 -57.24 -30.46 23.41
N LEU A 456 -56.46 -31.54 23.44
CA LEU A 456 -57.00 -32.90 23.49
C LEU A 456 -57.72 -33.16 24.82
N ASP A 457 -57.10 -32.80 25.94
CA ASP A 457 -57.67 -32.96 27.28
C ASP A 457 -58.93 -32.09 27.50
N ALA A 458 -58.89 -30.83 27.07
CA ALA A 458 -60.05 -29.94 27.10
C ALA A 458 -61.21 -30.47 26.25
N ARG A 459 -60.90 -31.09 25.11
CA ARG A 459 -61.92 -31.70 24.25
C ARG A 459 -62.51 -32.97 24.86
N MET A 460 -61.67 -33.81 25.49
CA MET A 460 -62.12 -35.02 26.18
C MET A 460 -63.02 -34.68 27.37
N THR A 461 -62.61 -33.72 28.20
CA THR A 461 -63.41 -33.27 29.35
C THR A 461 -64.74 -32.65 28.94
N LEU A 462 -64.78 -31.88 27.84
CA LEU A 462 -66.04 -31.38 27.27
C LEU A 462 -66.94 -32.51 26.77
N GLY A 463 -66.38 -33.53 26.11
CA GLY A 463 -67.12 -34.71 25.69
C GLY A 463 -67.74 -35.45 26.88
N LEU A 464 -66.95 -35.73 27.92
CA LEU A 464 -67.42 -36.38 29.15
C LEU A 464 -68.50 -35.56 29.87
N LEU A 465 -68.37 -34.23 29.90
CA LEU A 465 -69.36 -33.35 30.51
C LEU A 465 -70.66 -33.34 29.70
N HIS A 466 -70.56 -33.29 28.37
CA HIS A 466 -71.71 -33.38 27.47
C HIS A 466 -72.44 -34.71 27.62
N ASP A 467 -71.69 -35.83 27.61
CA ASP A 467 -72.26 -37.16 27.78
C ASP A 467 -72.88 -37.33 29.17
N SER A 468 -72.26 -36.78 30.23
CA SER A 468 -72.84 -36.78 31.58
C SER A 468 -74.10 -35.93 31.69
N LEU A 469 -74.21 -34.82 30.95
CA LEU A 469 -75.42 -34.00 30.91
C LEU A 469 -76.55 -34.70 30.15
N LEU A 470 -76.23 -35.49 29.13
CA LEU A 470 -77.22 -36.19 28.31
C LEU A 470 -77.56 -37.60 28.81
N ALA A 471 -76.70 -38.25 29.60
CA ALA A 471 -76.87 -39.65 30.05
C ALA A 471 -78.17 -39.90 30.83
N GLU A 472 -78.73 -38.87 31.48
CA GLU A 472 -79.96 -38.97 32.28
C GLU A 472 -81.19 -38.37 31.57
N SER A 473 -81.00 -37.78 30.39
CA SER A 473 -82.09 -37.27 29.55
C SER A 473 -82.65 -38.40 28.67
N GLN A 474 -83.84 -38.91 29.00
CA GLN A 474 -84.45 -40.00 28.21
C GLN A 474 -84.88 -39.55 26.80
N TYR A 475 -85.12 -38.25 26.60
CA TYR A 475 -85.63 -37.64 25.37
C TYR A 475 -85.09 -36.20 25.19
N HIS A 476 -85.69 -35.39 24.30
CA HIS A 476 -85.15 -34.09 23.84
C HIS A 476 -85.01 -33.00 24.94
N LYS A 477 -85.77 -33.08 26.04
CA LYS A 477 -85.76 -32.05 27.09
C LYS A 477 -84.78 -32.43 28.21
N VAL A 478 -83.68 -31.69 28.34
CA VAL A 478 -82.73 -31.80 29.44
C VAL A 478 -83.46 -31.53 30.76
N GLN A 479 -83.80 -32.60 31.48
CA GLN A 479 -84.38 -32.51 32.82
C GLN A 479 -83.27 -32.82 33.81
N PHE A 480 -82.84 -31.82 34.58
CA PHE A 480 -81.96 -32.06 35.72
C PHE A 480 -82.75 -32.82 36.78
N LEU A 481 -82.30 -34.01 37.18
CA LEU A 481 -82.99 -34.84 38.17
C LEU A 481 -83.18 -34.16 39.54
N ASP A 482 -82.40 -33.13 39.85
CA ASP A 482 -82.49 -32.41 41.11
C ASP A 482 -83.29 -31.10 40.94
N PRO A 483 -84.56 -31.05 41.39
CA PRO A 483 -85.35 -29.82 41.37
C PRO A 483 -84.71 -28.68 42.17
N ASN A 484 -83.75 -28.97 43.06
CA ASN A 484 -82.98 -27.94 43.74
C ASN A 484 -81.95 -27.28 42.82
N LEU A 485 -81.37 -28.01 41.86
CA LEU A 485 -80.43 -27.46 40.87
C LEU A 485 -81.17 -26.64 39.82
N GLU A 486 -82.34 -27.08 39.36
CA GLU A 486 -83.18 -26.28 38.47
C GLU A 486 -83.66 -24.99 39.17
N ALA A 487 -84.03 -25.08 40.44
CA ALA A 487 -84.31 -23.90 41.26
C ALA A 487 -83.06 -23.01 41.45
N ALA A 488 -81.87 -23.60 41.64
CA ALA A 488 -80.62 -22.84 41.77
C ALA A 488 -80.20 -22.16 40.46
N VAL A 489 -80.38 -22.81 39.31
CA VAL A 489 -80.09 -22.24 37.99
C VAL A 489 -81.07 -21.12 37.67
N THR A 490 -82.37 -21.31 37.92
CA THR A 490 -83.36 -20.23 37.74
C THR A 490 -83.14 -19.07 38.71
N ASN A 491 -82.64 -19.33 39.92
CA ASN A 491 -82.22 -18.26 40.83
C ASN A 491 -80.95 -17.57 40.35
N PHE A 492 -79.96 -18.31 39.84
CA PHE A 492 -78.74 -17.75 39.29
C PHE A 492 -79.01 -16.93 38.03
N GLU A 493 -79.96 -17.33 37.19
CA GLU A 493 -80.39 -16.56 36.02
C GLU A 493 -81.06 -15.23 36.44
N LYS A 494 -81.85 -15.25 37.53
CA LYS A 494 -82.37 -14.01 38.14
C LYS A 494 -81.24 -13.14 38.71
N ASP A 495 -80.23 -13.74 39.35
CA ASP A 495 -79.07 -13.01 39.87
C ASP A 495 -78.22 -12.41 38.74
N ILE A 496 -78.09 -13.10 37.60
CA ILE A 496 -77.45 -12.56 36.39
C ILE A 496 -78.25 -11.39 35.82
N GLN A 497 -79.58 -11.51 35.73
CA GLN A 497 -80.43 -10.40 35.31
C GLN A 497 -80.29 -9.21 36.26
N HIS A 498 -80.24 -9.44 37.57
CA HIS A 498 -79.97 -8.39 38.54
C HIS A 498 -78.60 -7.74 38.34
N LEU A 499 -77.54 -8.53 38.10
CA LEU A 499 -76.20 -8.02 37.82
C LEU A 499 -76.14 -7.25 36.49
N GLN A 500 -76.92 -7.68 35.49
CA GLN A 500 -77.03 -6.98 34.22
C GLN A 500 -77.74 -5.63 34.40
N ASP A 501 -78.83 -5.62 35.15
CA ASP A 501 -79.55 -4.39 35.52
C ASP A 501 -78.65 -3.45 36.34
N ASP A 502 -77.87 -3.98 37.29
CA ASP A 502 -76.87 -3.23 38.06
C ASP A 502 -75.76 -2.68 37.14
N LEU A 503 -75.27 -3.46 36.19
CA LEU A 503 -74.25 -3.05 35.23
C LEU A 503 -74.77 -1.97 34.27
N GLU A 504 -76.02 -2.09 33.82
CA GLU A 504 -76.70 -1.04 33.04
C GLU A 504 -76.95 0.22 33.88
N ALA A 505 -77.14 0.09 35.19
CA ALA A 505 -77.24 1.21 36.13
C ALA A 505 -75.88 1.88 36.44
N VAL A 506 -74.75 1.21 36.19
CA VAL A 506 -73.42 1.84 36.28
C VAL A 506 -73.20 2.79 35.10
N ASP A 507 -73.40 4.09 35.34
CA ASP A 507 -73.18 5.12 34.33
C ASP A 507 -71.67 5.26 33.97
N LEU A 508 -71.29 4.63 32.84
CA LEU A 508 -69.95 4.66 32.25
C LEU A 508 -69.46 6.09 31.90
N HIS A 509 -70.37 7.09 31.84
CA HIS A 509 -69.99 8.49 31.62
C HIS A 509 -69.29 9.11 32.84
N SER A 510 -69.51 8.57 34.04
CA SER A 510 -68.81 9.00 35.26
C SER A 510 -67.32 8.58 35.28
N LEU A 511 -66.99 7.47 34.62
CA LEU A 511 -65.61 6.96 34.46
C LEU A 511 -64.88 7.62 33.28
N GLN A 512 -65.62 8.18 32.32
CA GLN A 512 -65.09 9.02 31.22
C GLN A 512 -64.87 10.49 31.64
N ALA A 513 -65.34 10.91 32.82
CA ALA A 513 -65.03 12.22 33.36
C ALA A 513 -63.51 12.34 33.63
N ARG A 514 -62.89 13.30 32.94
CA ARG A 514 -61.46 13.57 32.87
C ARG A 514 -60.84 13.66 34.28
N ASN A 515 -59.98 12.69 34.63
CA ASN A 515 -59.31 12.65 35.94
C ASN A 515 -58.17 13.69 36.00
N ILE A 516 -58.47 14.82 36.65
CA ILE A 516 -57.59 16.00 36.78
C ILE A 516 -56.22 15.63 37.39
N HIS A 517 -56.13 14.61 38.24
CA HIS A 517 -54.87 14.18 38.84
C HIS A 517 -53.94 13.45 37.85
N ARG A 518 -54.49 12.75 36.85
CA ARG A 518 -53.69 12.11 35.80
C ARG A 518 -52.98 13.15 34.93
N GLU A 519 -53.65 14.25 34.59
CA GLU A 519 -53.06 15.32 33.79
C GLU A 519 -51.98 16.09 34.55
N GLN A 520 -52.20 16.37 35.85
CA GLN A 520 -51.17 16.99 36.71
C GLN A 520 -49.91 16.13 36.83
N LEU A 521 -50.04 14.80 36.78
CA LEU A 521 -48.92 13.88 36.84
C LEU A 521 -48.16 13.86 35.50
N ILE A 522 -48.87 13.92 34.37
CA ILE A 522 -48.25 14.03 33.04
C ILE A 522 -47.51 15.36 32.86
N GLU A 523 -48.08 16.48 33.33
CA GLU A 523 -47.41 17.80 33.28
C GLU A 523 -46.13 17.87 34.14
N ARG A 524 -46.07 17.15 35.27
CA ARG A 524 -44.87 17.12 36.12
C ARG A 524 -43.73 16.29 35.52
N TRP A 525 -44.02 15.40 34.58
CA TRP A 525 -43.04 14.51 33.94
C TRP A 525 -42.63 14.98 32.54
N SER A 526 -43.23 16.04 32.02
CA SER A 526 -42.90 16.63 30.71
C SER A 526 -42.00 17.87 30.81
N ARG A 527 -41.20 18.02 31.88
CA ARG A 527 -40.14 19.03 31.99
C ARG A 527 -38.77 18.40 32.14
#